data_AF-A0A4V2A1M7-F1
#
_entry.id   AF-A0A4V2A1M7-F1
#
_cell.length_a   1.000
_cell.length_b   1.000
_cell.length_c   1.000
_cell.angle_alpha   90.00
_cell.angle_beta   90.00
_cell.angle_gamma   90.00
#
_symmetry.space_group_name_H-M   'P 1'
#
loop_
_entity.id
_entity.type
_entity.pdbx_description
1 polymer ?
#
loop_
_entity_poly.entity_id
_entity_poly.type
_entity_poly.pdbx_seq_one_letter_code
_entity_poly.pdbx_strand_id
1 'polypeptide(L)'
;AGLKCVQGKCIVNSISMKEGVDKFIEQAFICKSYGASVIVMAFDEVGQADTKERKIEICKRAYDILVNEVGYDPQDIIFDPNIFAIATGIEEHNNYAVDFIEATREIKRLMPLTKVSGGVSNVSFSFRGNDHVREAIHSVFLYYAIKAGMDMGIVNAGQLVIYDDIEPTLKQLCKDVILNKNNDDNGATEKLIAFAETVKAKGKEIVKDESWRQEAVEKRIAHSLVNGITDYIDQDAEEARQKYPKPLDVIEGPLMDGMNIVGDLFGAGKMFLPQVVKSARVMKKAVAVLTPYIELEKEERKQAHLAAGTVNEEAAGAAKILLATVKGDVHDIGKNIVGVVLGCNGYDIIDLGVMVPTDKILETAIKEKVDIIGL
;
A
#
# COMPACT_ATOMS: atom_id res chain seq x y z
N ALA A 1 8.74 21.50 -20.96
CA ALA A 1 7.86 22.46 -20.23
C ALA A 1 7.48 21.93 -18.85
N GLY A 2 6.86 20.74 -18.74
CA GLY A 2 6.45 20.16 -17.46
C GLY A 2 7.56 20.07 -16.41
N LEU A 3 8.75 19.55 -16.78
CA LEU A 3 9.90 19.43 -15.86
C LEU A 3 10.35 20.75 -15.21
N LYS A 4 10.07 21.90 -15.84
CA LYS A 4 10.42 23.22 -15.27
C LYS A 4 9.46 23.68 -14.17
N CYS A 5 8.29 23.05 -14.05
CA CYS A 5 7.20 23.51 -13.19
C CYS A 5 6.90 22.57 -12.01
N VAL A 6 7.53 21.39 -11.95
CA VAL A 6 7.28 20.40 -10.90
C VAL A 6 8.25 20.62 -9.74
N GLN A 7 7.71 20.66 -8.53
CA GLN A 7 8.52 20.68 -7.30
C GLN A 7 8.85 19.25 -6.87
N GLY A 8 10.07 19.05 -6.35
CA GLY A 8 10.55 17.74 -5.92
C GLY A 8 11.04 16.86 -7.08
N LYS A 9 11.25 15.58 -6.78
CA LYS A 9 11.74 14.59 -7.76
C LYS A 9 10.57 14.01 -8.54
N CYS A 10 10.50 14.32 -9.82
CA CYS A 10 9.48 13.79 -10.71
C CYS A 10 9.94 12.51 -11.42
N ILE A 11 8.97 11.73 -11.91
CA ILE A 11 9.21 10.54 -12.72
C ILE A 11 8.70 10.82 -14.13
N VAL A 12 9.56 10.69 -15.14
CA VAL A 12 9.18 10.82 -16.55
C VAL A 12 8.77 9.46 -17.09
N ASN A 13 7.52 9.34 -17.56
CA ASN A 13 6.95 8.13 -18.14
C ASN A 13 6.58 8.37 -19.62
N SER A 14 7.30 7.82 -20.60
CA SER A 14 8.53 7.03 -20.53
C SER A 14 9.53 7.48 -21.61
N ILE A 15 10.77 7.01 -21.48
CA ILE A 15 11.79 7.05 -22.53
C ILE A 15 12.05 5.62 -23.03
N SER A 16 12.48 5.46 -24.27
CA SER A 16 12.82 4.14 -24.85
C SER A 16 13.77 4.28 -26.03
N MET A 17 14.33 3.15 -26.49
CA MET A 17 15.24 3.10 -27.63
C MET A 17 14.49 2.91 -28.98
N LYS A 18 13.15 3.01 -28.99
CA LYS A 18 12.32 2.83 -30.19
C LYS A 18 12.75 3.72 -31.36
N GLU A 19 13.15 4.95 -31.08
CA GLU A 19 13.58 5.92 -32.10
C GLU A 19 15.11 5.97 -32.27
N GLY A 20 15.81 4.97 -31.75
CA GLY A 20 17.27 4.86 -31.75
C GLY A 20 17.92 5.34 -30.45
N VAL A 21 19.17 4.91 -30.25
CA VAL A 21 19.98 5.21 -29.06
C VAL A 21 20.25 6.72 -28.89
N ASP A 22 20.52 7.44 -29.97
CA ASP A 22 20.86 8.87 -29.89
C ASP A 22 19.73 9.69 -29.25
N LYS A 23 18.48 9.45 -29.67
CA LYS A 23 17.30 10.08 -29.08
C LYS A 23 17.06 9.66 -27.64
N PHE A 24 17.28 8.38 -27.33
CA PHE A 24 17.18 7.88 -25.96
C PHE A 24 18.16 8.59 -25.03
N ILE A 25 19.41 8.76 -25.46
CA ILE A 25 20.46 9.49 -24.74
C ILE A 25 20.09 10.97 -24.59
N GLU A 26 19.63 11.63 -25.65
CA GLU A 26 19.19 13.03 -25.62
C GLU A 26 18.09 13.23 -24.56
N GLN A 27 17.04 12.41 -24.60
CA GLN A 27 15.94 12.46 -23.65
C GLN A 27 16.41 12.17 -22.22
N ALA A 28 17.30 11.21 -22.04
CA ALA A 28 17.87 10.85 -20.76
C ALA A 28 18.67 12.01 -20.14
N PHE A 29 19.52 12.69 -20.93
CA PHE A 29 20.26 13.89 -20.49
C PHE A 29 19.31 15.02 -20.08
N ILE A 30 18.27 15.27 -20.88
CA ILE A 30 17.26 16.28 -20.55
C ILE A 30 16.63 15.94 -19.19
N CYS A 31 16.11 14.73 -19.01
CA CYS A 31 15.46 14.33 -17.75
C CYS A 31 16.42 14.44 -16.55
N LYS A 32 17.68 14.01 -16.72
CA LYS A 32 18.72 14.06 -15.68
C LYS A 32 19.06 15.49 -15.29
N SER A 33 19.10 16.42 -16.24
CA SER A 33 19.39 17.83 -15.97
C SER A 33 18.35 18.51 -15.07
N TYR A 34 17.13 17.97 -15.01
CA TYR A 34 16.07 18.39 -14.08
C TYR A 34 16.00 17.53 -12.80
N GLY A 35 16.92 16.59 -12.62
CA GLY A 35 16.93 15.67 -11.47
C GLY A 35 15.79 14.67 -11.46
N ALA A 36 15.16 14.39 -12.62
CA ALA A 36 14.04 13.48 -12.73
C ALA A 36 14.50 12.00 -12.76
N SER A 37 13.73 11.12 -12.15
CA SER A 37 13.81 9.68 -12.42
C SER A 37 13.11 9.35 -13.73
N VAL A 38 13.44 8.21 -14.34
CA VAL A 38 12.92 7.82 -15.65
C VAL A 38 12.30 6.43 -15.61
N ILE A 39 11.13 6.31 -16.24
CA ILE A 39 10.60 5.00 -16.64
C ILE A 39 11.14 4.69 -18.04
N VAL A 40 11.83 3.56 -18.14
CA VAL A 40 12.39 3.03 -19.38
C VAL A 40 11.52 1.88 -19.85
N MET A 41 10.75 2.11 -20.91
CA MET A 41 9.95 1.07 -21.52
C MET A 41 10.85 0.13 -22.33
N ALA A 42 10.69 -1.18 -22.16
CA ALA A 42 11.46 -2.20 -22.88
C ALA A 42 11.02 -2.27 -24.36
N PHE A 43 11.37 -1.24 -25.13
CA PHE A 43 11.06 -1.08 -26.54
C PHE A 43 12.31 -0.48 -27.21
N ASP A 44 12.92 -1.25 -28.11
CA ASP A 44 14.06 -0.84 -28.91
C ASP A 44 13.69 -0.66 -30.40
N GLU A 45 14.69 -0.51 -31.25
CA GLU A 45 14.53 -0.29 -32.69
C GLU A 45 13.87 -1.48 -33.41
N VAL A 46 13.91 -2.68 -32.82
CA VAL A 46 13.32 -3.90 -33.39
C VAL A 46 11.85 -4.03 -32.99
N GLY A 47 11.52 -3.70 -31.74
CA GLY A 47 10.16 -3.88 -31.25
C GLY A 47 10.03 -3.83 -29.73
N GLN A 48 8.83 -4.15 -29.26
CA GLN A 48 8.58 -4.32 -27.83
C GLN A 48 9.14 -5.67 -27.36
N ALA A 49 9.62 -5.71 -26.13
CA ALA A 49 10.13 -6.91 -25.50
C ALA A 49 9.00 -7.85 -25.06
N ASP A 50 8.66 -8.84 -25.86
CA ASP A 50 7.58 -9.82 -25.63
C ASP A 50 8.03 -11.04 -24.83
N THR A 51 9.21 -11.58 -25.09
CA THR A 51 9.79 -12.72 -24.35
C THR A 51 10.60 -12.30 -23.13
N LYS A 52 10.81 -13.22 -22.18
CA LYS A 52 11.68 -13.01 -21.01
C LYS A 52 13.06 -12.51 -21.41
N GLU A 53 13.71 -13.17 -22.37
CA GLU A 53 15.08 -12.88 -22.79
C GLU A 53 15.17 -11.47 -23.39
N ARG A 54 14.22 -11.09 -24.26
CA ARG A 54 14.19 -9.74 -24.83
C ARG A 54 13.94 -8.67 -23.78
N LYS A 55 13.10 -8.95 -22.76
CA LYS A 55 12.86 -8.03 -21.65
C LYS A 55 14.15 -7.74 -20.88
N ILE A 56 14.91 -8.78 -20.57
CA ILE A 56 16.20 -8.66 -19.85
C ILE A 56 17.23 -7.94 -20.72
N GLU A 57 17.37 -8.34 -21.98
CA GLU A 57 18.35 -7.79 -22.93
C GLU A 57 18.16 -6.28 -23.09
N ILE A 58 16.94 -5.83 -23.38
CA ILE A 58 16.65 -4.40 -23.61
C ILE A 58 16.84 -3.59 -22.33
N CYS A 59 16.38 -4.10 -21.17
CA CYS A 59 16.60 -3.41 -19.90
C CYS A 59 18.08 -3.32 -19.55
N LYS A 60 18.87 -4.37 -19.80
CA LYS A 60 20.31 -4.38 -19.57
C LYS A 60 21.05 -3.40 -20.50
N ARG A 61 20.71 -3.39 -21.79
CA ARG A 61 21.25 -2.42 -22.76
C ARG A 61 20.95 -0.98 -22.34
N ALA A 62 19.70 -0.70 -21.96
CA ALA A 62 19.31 0.63 -21.49
C ALA A 62 20.03 1.01 -20.18
N TYR A 63 20.20 0.07 -19.24
CA TYR A 63 20.97 0.28 -18.01
C TYR A 63 22.41 0.70 -18.31
N ASP A 64 23.08 -0.04 -19.20
CA ASP A 64 24.48 0.21 -19.50
C ASP A 64 24.67 1.60 -20.13
N ILE A 65 23.76 2.02 -21.02
CA ILE A 65 23.76 3.37 -21.58
C ILE A 65 23.49 4.42 -20.49
N LEU A 66 22.42 4.25 -19.71
CA LEU A 66 22.01 5.24 -18.72
C LEU A 66 23.07 5.42 -17.62
N VAL A 67 23.67 4.33 -17.13
CA VAL A 67 24.63 4.37 -16.03
C VAL A 67 26.04 4.72 -16.52
N ASN A 68 26.52 4.10 -17.60
CA ASN A 68 27.93 4.27 -18.02
C ASN A 68 28.14 5.47 -18.93
N GLU A 69 27.17 5.85 -19.75
CA GLU A 69 27.31 6.96 -20.72
C GLU A 69 26.63 8.24 -20.25
N VAL A 70 25.38 8.15 -19.78
CA VAL A 70 24.62 9.33 -19.30
C VAL A 70 24.94 9.66 -17.85
N GLY A 71 25.30 8.66 -17.04
CA GLY A 71 25.66 8.78 -15.62
C GLY A 71 24.46 8.90 -14.67
N TYR A 72 23.36 8.21 -14.94
CA TYR A 72 22.26 8.07 -13.98
C TYR A 72 22.69 7.26 -12.76
N ASP A 73 22.18 7.62 -11.58
CA ASP A 73 22.19 6.73 -10.44
C ASP A 73 21.22 5.56 -10.71
N PRO A 74 21.61 4.30 -10.49
CA PRO A 74 20.76 3.14 -10.74
C PRO A 74 19.38 3.19 -10.07
N GLN A 75 19.29 3.82 -8.89
CA GLN A 75 18.04 3.98 -8.14
C GLN A 75 17.01 4.91 -8.81
N ASP A 76 17.44 5.69 -9.80
CA ASP A 76 16.58 6.60 -10.57
C ASP A 76 16.05 6.00 -11.86
N ILE A 77 16.41 4.75 -12.13
CA ILE A 77 15.98 3.99 -13.31
C ILE A 77 14.86 3.05 -12.88
N ILE A 78 13.70 3.20 -13.53
CA ILE A 78 12.54 2.33 -13.35
C ILE A 78 12.30 1.63 -14.70
N PHE A 79 12.47 0.32 -14.78
CA PHE A 79 12.15 -0.43 -15.99
C PHE A 79 10.66 -0.71 -16.07
N ASP A 80 10.07 -0.56 -17.26
CA ASP A 80 8.78 -1.17 -17.62
C ASP A 80 9.05 -2.28 -18.65
N PRO A 81 9.16 -3.55 -18.22
CA PRO A 81 9.39 -4.68 -19.11
C PRO A 81 8.20 -5.06 -20.00
N ASN A 82 7.17 -4.22 -20.11
CA ASN A 82 5.89 -4.46 -20.79
C ASN A 82 5.08 -5.61 -20.19
N ILE A 83 3.95 -5.27 -19.58
CA ILE A 83 2.89 -6.23 -19.28
C ILE A 83 1.99 -6.38 -20.51
N PHE A 84 1.87 -7.61 -21.02
CA PHE A 84 0.98 -7.96 -22.14
C PHE A 84 -0.26 -8.71 -21.68
N ALA A 85 -1.26 -8.74 -22.55
CA ALA A 85 -2.52 -9.43 -22.33
C ALA A 85 -2.33 -10.94 -22.38
N ILE A 86 -2.90 -11.64 -21.40
CA ILE A 86 -2.98 -13.11 -21.37
C ILE A 86 -4.40 -13.57 -21.69
N ALA A 87 -4.58 -14.89 -21.84
CA ALA A 87 -5.87 -15.51 -22.16
C ALA A 87 -6.54 -14.85 -23.38
N THR A 88 -5.75 -14.57 -24.42
CA THR A 88 -6.25 -14.03 -25.70
C THR A 88 -6.74 -15.13 -26.65
N GLY A 89 -6.53 -16.41 -26.31
CA GLY A 89 -6.76 -17.55 -27.19
C GLY A 89 -5.63 -17.82 -28.20
N ILE A 90 -4.51 -17.10 -28.09
CA ILE A 90 -3.31 -17.28 -28.92
C ILE A 90 -2.26 -17.93 -28.03
N GLU A 91 -1.71 -19.07 -28.46
CA GLU A 91 -0.85 -19.90 -27.60
C GLU A 91 0.45 -19.19 -27.21
N GLU A 92 1.01 -18.41 -28.15
CA GLU A 92 2.22 -17.61 -27.95
C GLU A 92 2.04 -16.56 -26.85
N HIS A 93 0.81 -16.13 -26.56
CA HIS A 93 0.52 -15.12 -25.54
C HIS A 93 0.35 -15.72 -24.13
N ASN A 94 0.22 -17.04 -24.02
CA ASN A 94 -0.04 -17.71 -22.74
C ASN A 94 1.08 -17.50 -21.73
N ASN A 95 2.32 -17.35 -22.21
CA ASN A 95 3.48 -17.23 -21.34
C ASN A 95 3.81 -15.79 -20.93
N TYR A 96 3.14 -14.77 -21.48
CA TYR A 96 3.52 -13.37 -21.26
C TYR A 96 3.55 -12.93 -19.80
N ALA A 97 2.63 -13.41 -18.95
CA ALA A 97 2.66 -13.11 -17.53
C ALA A 97 3.85 -13.76 -16.82
N VAL A 98 4.16 -15.02 -17.15
CA VAL A 98 5.33 -15.74 -16.64
C VAL A 98 6.61 -15.04 -17.08
N ASP A 99 6.72 -14.67 -18.34
CA ASP A 99 7.88 -13.97 -18.89
C ASP A 99 8.13 -12.64 -18.19
N PHE A 100 7.08 -11.87 -17.88
CA PHE A 100 7.20 -10.64 -17.10
C PHE A 100 7.70 -10.92 -15.67
N ILE A 101 7.11 -11.90 -14.98
CA ILE A 101 7.47 -12.25 -13.60
C ILE A 101 8.93 -12.74 -13.52
N GLU A 102 9.34 -13.60 -14.44
CA GLU A 102 10.70 -14.14 -14.49
C GLU A 102 11.73 -13.08 -14.94
N ALA A 103 11.39 -12.23 -15.92
CA ALA A 103 12.24 -11.11 -16.31
C ALA A 103 12.40 -10.11 -15.17
N THR A 104 11.35 -9.84 -14.40
CA THR A 104 11.41 -9.00 -13.20
C THR A 104 12.43 -9.55 -12.21
N ARG A 105 12.35 -10.85 -11.87
CA ARG A 105 13.30 -11.49 -10.96
C ARG A 105 14.74 -11.35 -11.43
N GLU A 106 14.95 -11.51 -12.73
CA GLU A 106 16.28 -11.45 -13.32
C GLU A 106 16.82 -10.01 -13.40
N ILE A 107 15.98 -9.04 -13.75
CA ILE A 107 16.32 -7.61 -13.71
C ILE A 107 16.74 -7.20 -12.30
N LYS A 108 15.99 -7.60 -11.27
CA LYS A 108 16.32 -7.32 -9.87
C LYS A 108 17.60 -8.01 -9.41
N ARG A 109 17.93 -9.19 -9.97
CA ARG A 109 19.19 -9.88 -9.70
C ARG A 109 20.40 -9.18 -10.34
N LEU A 110 20.27 -8.78 -11.60
CA LEU A 110 21.34 -8.18 -12.39
C LEU A 110 21.57 -6.69 -12.05
N MET A 111 20.50 -5.97 -11.72
CA MET A 111 20.48 -4.52 -11.54
C MET A 111 19.68 -4.16 -10.26
N PRO A 112 20.17 -4.55 -9.07
CA PRO A 112 19.38 -4.59 -7.83
C PRO A 112 18.87 -3.23 -7.36
N LEU A 113 19.58 -2.15 -7.69
CA LEU A 113 19.19 -0.79 -7.31
C LEU A 113 18.07 -0.22 -8.19
N THR A 114 17.86 -0.76 -9.39
CA THR A 114 16.80 -0.32 -10.30
C THR A 114 15.43 -0.77 -9.81
N LYS A 115 14.39 -0.11 -10.29
CA LYS A 115 12.99 -0.44 -9.98
C LYS A 115 12.31 -1.10 -11.16
N VAL A 116 11.26 -1.88 -10.90
CA VAL A 116 10.43 -2.47 -11.95
C VAL A 116 8.98 -1.99 -11.81
N SER A 117 8.44 -1.47 -12.90
CA SER A 117 7.08 -0.96 -13.05
C SER A 117 6.31 -1.72 -14.14
N GLY A 118 4.98 -1.61 -14.13
CA GLY A 118 4.18 -2.09 -15.25
C GLY A 118 2.71 -1.65 -15.20
N GLY A 119 2.13 -1.48 -16.40
CA GLY A 119 0.70 -1.26 -16.61
C GLY A 119 -0.12 -2.52 -16.37
N VAL A 120 -0.49 -2.80 -15.12
CA VAL A 120 -1.17 -4.05 -14.73
C VAL A 120 -2.51 -4.23 -15.46
N SER A 121 -3.22 -3.15 -15.81
CA SER A 121 -4.48 -3.25 -16.55
C SER A 121 -4.36 -3.98 -17.91
N ASN A 122 -3.15 -4.03 -18.48
CA ASN A 122 -2.90 -4.72 -19.75
C ASN A 122 -3.02 -6.24 -19.61
N VAL A 123 -2.66 -6.82 -18.46
CA VAL A 123 -2.69 -8.29 -18.26
C VAL A 123 -4.09 -8.85 -18.48
N SER A 124 -5.12 -8.09 -18.10
CA SER A 124 -6.52 -8.50 -18.16
C SER A 124 -7.25 -7.94 -19.38
N PHE A 125 -6.56 -7.49 -20.43
CA PHE A 125 -7.19 -6.76 -21.54
C PHE A 125 -8.29 -7.58 -22.23
N SER A 126 -8.08 -8.90 -22.36
CA SER A 126 -9.03 -9.86 -22.96
C SER A 126 -10.40 -9.90 -22.26
N PHE A 127 -10.49 -9.41 -21.02
CA PHE A 127 -11.71 -9.45 -20.20
C PHE A 127 -12.36 -8.08 -20.01
N ARG A 128 -12.11 -7.12 -20.90
CA ARG A 128 -12.75 -5.79 -20.85
C ARG A 128 -14.28 -5.90 -20.74
N GLY A 129 -14.85 -5.14 -19.80
CA GLY A 129 -16.28 -5.18 -19.48
C GLY A 129 -16.69 -6.30 -18.52
N ASN A 130 -15.74 -7.07 -17.99
CA ASN A 130 -15.97 -8.00 -16.87
C ASN A 130 -15.04 -7.64 -15.71
N ASP A 131 -15.39 -6.59 -14.96
CA ASP A 131 -14.51 -6.06 -13.92
C ASP A 131 -14.25 -7.11 -12.82
N HIS A 132 -15.23 -7.93 -12.44
CA HIS A 132 -15.02 -8.98 -11.43
C HIS A 132 -13.85 -9.93 -11.75
N VAL A 133 -13.77 -10.40 -13.00
CA VAL A 133 -12.66 -11.27 -13.44
C VAL A 133 -11.35 -10.47 -13.55
N ARG A 134 -11.40 -9.23 -14.04
CA ARG A 134 -10.21 -8.39 -14.18
C ARG A 134 -9.55 -8.09 -12.84
N GLU A 135 -10.35 -7.73 -11.84
CA GLU A 135 -9.89 -7.44 -10.48
C GLU A 135 -9.19 -8.66 -9.86
N ALA A 136 -9.75 -9.86 -10.05
CA ALA A 136 -9.13 -11.11 -9.62
C ALA A 136 -7.79 -11.36 -10.33
N ILE A 137 -7.73 -11.19 -11.67
CA ILE A 137 -6.48 -11.34 -12.43
C ILE A 137 -5.42 -10.35 -11.92
N HIS A 138 -5.78 -9.08 -11.69
CA HIS A 138 -4.83 -8.06 -11.20
C HIS A 138 -4.25 -8.45 -9.84
N SER A 139 -5.11 -8.86 -8.90
CA SER A 139 -4.69 -9.26 -7.55
C SER A 139 -3.78 -10.49 -7.56
N VAL A 140 -4.12 -11.52 -8.34
CA VAL A 140 -3.27 -12.72 -8.50
C VAL A 140 -1.94 -12.37 -9.20
N PHE A 141 -1.96 -11.55 -10.25
CA PHE A 141 -0.75 -11.16 -10.97
C PHE A 141 0.22 -10.41 -10.05
N LEU A 142 -0.28 -9.39 -9.34
CA LEU A 142 0.51 -8.59 -8.40
C LEU A 142 1.08 -9.44 -7.28
N TYR A 143 0.32 -10.41 -6.74
CA TYR A 143 0.81 -11.33 -5.71
C TYR A 143 2.09 -12.08 -6.13
N TYR A 144 2.18 -12.51 -7.39
CA TYR A 144 3.38 -13.18 -7.90
C TYR A 144 4.46 -12.19 -8.36
N ALA A 145 4.09 -11.11 -9.03
CA ALA A 145 5.03 -10.12 -9.55
C ALA A 145 5.80 -9.39 -8.43
N ILE A 146 5.12 -9.03 -7.33
CA ILE A 146 5.76 -8.41 -6.16
C ILE A 146 6.75 -9.38 -5.52
N LYS A 147 6.41 -10.66 -5.39
CA LYS A 147 7.34 -11.70 -4.89
C LYS A 147 8.55 -11.89 -5.78
N ALA A 148 8.42 -11.63 -7.08
CA ALA A 148 9.55 -11.61 -8.01
C ALA A 148 10.38 -10.31 -7.94
N GLY A 149 9.89 -9.27 -7.25
CA GLY A 149 10.59 -8.02 -7.02
C GLY A 149 10.05 -6.81 -7.80
N MET A 150 8.82 -6.88 -8.31
CA MET A 150 8.14 -5.72 -8.90
C MET A 150 7.92 -4.64 -7.85
N ASP A 151 8.32 -3.40 -8.14
CA ASP A 151 8.26 -2.28 -7.20
C ASP A 151 6.99 -1.42 -7.38
N MET A 152 6.47 -1.29 -8.61
CA MET A 152 5.40 -0.34 -8.93
C MET A 152 4.35 -0.92 -9.89
N GLY A 153 3.08 -0.92 -9.51
CA GLY A 153 1.97 -1.27 -10.42
C GLY A 153 1.14 -0.04 -10.79
N ILE A 154 0.92 0.20 -12.08
CA ILE A 154 -0.03 1.22 -12.55
C ILE A 154 -1.41 0.57 -12.60
N VAL A 155 -2.24 0.84 -11.59
CA VAL A 155 -3.55 0.21 -11.34
C VAL A 155 -4.59 1.19 -10.83
N ASN A 156 -5.87 0.84 -10.99
CA ASN A 156 -6.94 1.45 -10.23
C ASN A 156 -7.02 0.85 -8.83
N ALA A 157 -6.52 1.56 -7.83
CA ALA A 157 -6.54 1.15 -6.44
C ALA A 157 -7.96 0.87 -5.88
N GLY A 158 -8.99 1.46 -6.46
CA GLY A 158 -10.39 1.23 -6.06
C GLY A 158 -10.92 -0.15 -6.43
N GLN A 159 -10.30 -0.80 -7.42
CA GLN A 159 -10.72 -2.07 -8.02
C GLN A 159 -9.85 -3.26 -7.56
N LEU A 160 -8.89 -3.06 -6.65
CA LEU A 160 -8.07 -4.17 -6.16
C LEU A 160 -8.81 -4.93 -5.06
N VAL A 161 -9.07 -6.20 -5.32
CA VAL A 161 -9.57 -7.17 -4.35
C VAL A 161 -8.42 -7.77 -3.53
N ILE A 162 -8.67 -8.09 -2.26
CA ILE A 162 -7.71 -8.79 -1.40
C ILE A 162 -7.52 -10.20 -1.97
N TYR A 163 -6.26 -10.63 -2.09
CA TYR A 163 -5.94 -11.92 -2.72
C TYR A 163 -6.65 -13.11 -2.06
N ASP A 164 -6.81 -13.08 -0.73
CA ASP A 164 -7.47 -14.16 0.01
C ASP A 164 -8.99 -14.19 -0.19
N ASP A 165 -9.62 -13.04 -0.48
CA ASP A 165 -11.08 -12.91 -0.63
C ASP A 165 -11.60 -13.28 -2.03
N ILE A 166 -10.70 -13.49 -3.00
CA ILE A 166 -11.11 -13.96 -4.34
C ILE A 166 -11.75 -15.34 -4.21
N GLU A 167 -12.90 -15.52 -4.86
CA GLU A 167 -13.63 -16.78 -4.93
C GLU A 167 -12.69 -17.94 -5.32
N PRO A 168 -12.66 -19.07 -4.59
CA PRO A 168 -11.62 -20.09 -4.75
C PRO A 168 -11.47 -20.62 -6.18
N THR A 169 -12.58 -20.81 -6.91
CA THR A 169 -12.56 -21.30 -8.28
C THR A 169 -11.94 -20.25 -9.20
N LEU A 170 -12.44 -19.02 -9.18
CA LEU A 170 -11.88 -17.90 -9.96
C LEU A 170 -10.40 -17.67 -9.65
N LYS A 171 -10.01 -17.73 -8.38
CA LYS A 171 -8.60 -17.58 -7.95
C LYS A 171 -7.72 -18.66 -8.58
N GLN A 172 -8.17 -19.91 -8.57
CA GLN A 172 -7.40 -21.01 -9.17
C GLN A 172 -7.31 -20.88 -10.71
N LEU A 173 -8.41 -20.48 -11.37
CA LEU A 173 -8.40 -20.23 -12.81
C LEU A 173 -7.45 -19.08 -13.19
N CYS A 174 -7.47 -17.98 -12.43
CA CYS A 174 -6.55 -16.86 -12.65
C CYS A 174 -5.09 -17.30 -12.44
N LYS A 175 -4.80 -18.11 -11.41
CA LYS A 175 -3.46 -18.64 -11.16
C LYS A 175 -2.96 -19.53 -12.31
N ASP A 176 -3.82 -20.40 -12.82
CA ASP A 176 -3.48 -21.29 -13.93
C ASP A 176 -3.12 -20.50 -15.18
N VAL A 177 -3.91 -19.47 -15.54
CA VAL A 177 -3.59 -18.60 -16.69
C VAL A 177 -2.34 -17.74 -16.45
N ILE A 178 -2.19 -17.11 -15.27
CA ILE A 178 -1.05 -16.23 -14.97
C ILE A 178 0.27 -16.98 -14.92
N LEU A 179 0.26 -18.20 -14.38
CA LEU A 179 1.46 -19.04 -14.26
C LEU A 179 1.65 -19.98 -15.44
N ASN A 180 0.79 -19.89 -16.47
CA ASN A 180 0.74 -20.79 -17.61
C ASN A 180 0.78 -22.28 -17.19
N LYS A 181 -0.06 -22.65 -16.21
CA LYS A 181 -0.21 -24.02 -15.70
C LYS A 181 -1.51 -24.63 -16.19
N ASN A 182 -1.49 -25.94 -16.47
CA ASN A 182 -2.66 -26.69 -16.96
C ASN A 182 -3.26 -26.06 -18.24
N ASN A 183 -2.42 -25.44 -19.05
CA ASN A 183 -2.82 -24.65 -20.20
C ASN A 183 -2.34 -25.24 -21.53
N ASP A 184 -2.06 -26.55 -21.52
CA ASP A 184 -1.88 -27.32 -22.75
C ASP A 184 -3.15 -27.14 -23.61
N ASP A 185 -2.97 -26.81 -24.89
CA ASP A 185 -4.06 -26.52 -25.84
C ASP A 185 -5.03 -25.42 -25.33
N ASN A 186 -4.51 -24.37 -24.70
CA ASN A 186 -5.29 -23.25 -24.13
C ASN A 186 -6.33 -23.64 -23.05
N GLY A 187 -6.25 -24.83 -22.47
CA GLY A 187 -7.27 -25.33 -21.56
C GLY A 187 -7.54 -24.48 -20.31
N ALA A 188 -6.55 -23.74 -19.79
CA ALA A 188 -6.77 -22.82 -18.68
C ALA A 188 -7.45 -21.53 -19.14
N THR A 189 -7.03 -21.00 -20.30
CA THR A 189 -7.64 -19.85 -20.97
C THR A 189 -9.12 -20.10 -21.23
N GLU A 190 -9.47 -21.23 -21.85
CA GLU A 190 -10.87 -21.59 -22.15
C GLU A 190 -11.73 -21.69 -20.90
N LYS A 191 -11.23 -22.32 -19.84
CA LYS A 191 -11.96 -22.43 -18.55
C LYS A 191 -12.21 -21.07 -17.93
N LEU A 192 -11.22 -20.16 -17.96
CA LEU A 192 -11.39 -18.81 -17.43
C LEU A 192 -12.39 -17.99 -18.26
N ILE A 193 -12.35 -18.10 -19.60
CA ILE A 193 -13.31 -17.46 -20.49
C ILE A 193 -14.73 -17.98 -20.23
N ALA A 194 -14.91 -19.31 -20.19
CA ALA A 194 -16.20 -19.93 -19.89
C ALA A 194 -16.74 -19.48 -18.52
N PHE A 195 -15.90 -19.43 -17.49
CA PHE A 195 -16.28 -18.89 -16.20
C PHE A 195 -16.71 -17.42 -16.29
N ALA A 196 -15.94 -16.58 -17.01
CA ALA A 196 -16.24 -15.17 -17.19
C ALA A 196 -17.61 -14.94 -17.86
N GLU A 197 -18.00 -15.79 -18.81
CA GLU A 197 -19.33 -15.73 -19.45
C GLU A 197 -20.45 -16.02 -18.45
N THR A 198 -20.28 -16.99 -17.55
CA THR A 198 -21.29 -17.29 -16.50
C THR A 198 -21.49 -16.11 -15.55
N VAL A 199 -20.42 -15.36 -15.24
CA VAL A 199 -20.48 -14.16 -14.41
C VAL A 199 -21.19 -13.01 -15.13
N LYS A 200 -20.90 -12.83 -16.43
CA LYS A 200 -21.49 -11.78 -17.26
C LYS A 200 -22.99 -12.00 -17.48
N ALA A 201 -23.41 -13.25 -17.68
CA ALA A 201 -24.80 -13.65 -17.84
C ALA A 201 -25.63 -13.48 -16.56
N LYS A 202 -24.99 -13.55 -15.39
CA LYS A 202 -25.65 -13.39 -14.09
C LYS A 202 -25.98 -11.96 -13.69
N GLY A 203 -25.68 -10.96 -14.55
CA GLY A 203 -26.10 -9.57 -14.36
C GLY A 203 -26.06 -9.14 -12.90
N LYS A 204 -24.88 -9.16 -12.28
CA LYS A 204 -24.77 -9.01 -10.83
C LYS A 204 -25.29 -7.64 -10.44
N GLU A 205 -26.50 -7.58 -9.89
CA GLU A 205 -26.79 -6.59 -8.85
C GLU A 205 -25.67 -6.74 -7.82
N ILE A 206 -24.93 -5.67 -7.58
CA ILE A 206 -24.00 -5.59 -6.47
C ILE A 206 -24.87 -5.54 -5.21
N VAL A 207 -25.42 -6.70 -4.82
CA VAL A 207 -26.00 -6.87 -3.50
C VAL A 207 -24.79 -6.80 -2.57
N LYS A 208 -24.66 -5.69 -1.84
CA LYS A 208 -23.68 -5.59 -0.76
C LYS A 208 -23.95 -6.76 0.17
N ASP A 209 -23.00 -7.69 0.25
CA ASP A 209 -23.07 -8.76 1.22
C ASP A 209 -22.83 -8.14 2.60
N GLU A 210 -23.91 -7.95 3.34
CA GLU A 210 -23.88 -7.41 4.70
C GLU A 210 -24.00 -8.52 5.75
N SER A 211 -23.78 -9.80 5.37
CA SER A 211 -23.83 -10.92 6.32
C SER A 211 -22.86 -10.74 7.49
N TRP A 212 -21.68 -10.15 7.24
CA TRP A 212 -20.68 -9.81 8.25
C TRP A 212 -21.21 -8.86 9.33
N ARG A 213 -22.27 -8.07 9.06
CA ARG A 213 -22.91 -7.19 10.05
C ARG A 213 -23.60 -7.95 11.18
N GLN A 214 -23.89 -9.24 10.98
CA GLN A 214 -24.51 -10.09 11.99
C GLN A 214 -23.48 -10.67 12.98
N GLU A 215 -22.19 -10.48 12.74
CA GLU A 215 -21.13 -10.96 13.62
C GLU A 215 -20.93 -10.04 14.85
N ALA A 216 -20.12 -10.50 15.81
CA ALA A 216 -19.74 -9.72 16.99
C ALA A 216 -18.98 -8.43 16.61
N VAL A 217 -19.11 -7.38 17.42
CA VAL A 217 -18.53 -6.05 17.14
C VAL A 217 -17.03 -6.10 16.83
N GLU A 218 -16.27 -6.96 17.51
CA GLU A 218 -14.83 -7.13 17.27
C GLU A 218 -14.55 -7.59 15.84
N LYS A 219 -15.33 -8.54 15.34
CA LYS A 219 -15.19 -9.05 13.98
C LYS A 219 -15.67 -8.04 12.93
N ARG A 220 -16.69 -7.24 13.24
CA ARG A 220 -17.16 -6.17 12.37
C ARG A 220 -16.15 -5.04 12.23
N ILE A 221 -15.49 -4.67 13.34
CA ILE A 221 -14.38 -3.72 13.36
C ILE A 221 -13.23 -4.27 12.51
N ALA A 222 -12.81 -5.51 12.74
CA ALA A 222 -11.75 -6.14 11.96
C ALA A 222 -12.09 -6.18 10.45
N HIS A 223 -13.32 -6.57 10.11
CA HIS A 223 -13.81 -6.58 8.72
C HIS A 223 -13.77 -5.18 8.10
N SER A 224 -14.21 -4.15 8.83
CA SER A 224 -14.19 -2.77 8.37
C SER A 224 -12.77 -2.24 8.15
N LEU A 225 -11.83 -2.59 9.03
CA LEU A 225 -10.42 -2.24 8.89
C LEU A 225 -9.79 -2.93 7.68
N VAL A 226 -9.95 -4.25 7.54
CA VAL A 226 -9.39 -5.04 6.43
C VAL A 226 -9.92 -4.55 5.07
N ASN A 227 -11.21 -4.24 4.99
CA ASN A 227 -11.86 -3.82 3.74
C ASN A 227 -11.86 -2.29 3.53
N GLY A 228 -11.40 -1.51 4.49
CA GLY A 228 -11.39 -0.04 4.41
C GLY A 228 -12.79 0.58 4.38
N ILE A 229 -13.75 0.00 5.12
CA ILE A 229 -15.16 0.44 5.18
C ILE A 229 -15.33 1.49 6.29
N THR A 230 -15.76 2.69 5.92
CA THR A 230 -15.96 3.81 6.87
C THR A 230 -17.40 3.98 7.36
N ASP A 231 -18.36 3.30 6.74
CA ASP A 231 -19.78 3.59 6.88
C ASP A 231 -20.33 3.21 8.27
N TYR A 232 -19.83 2.11 8.84
CA TYR A 232 -20.35 1.53 10.09
C TYR A 232 -19.43 1.72 11.30
N ILE A 233 -18.19 2.18 11.07
CA ILE A 233 -17.16 2.17 12.10
C ILE A 233 -17.48 3.04 13.31
N ASP A 234 -18.25 4.13 13.12
CA ASP A 234 -18.62 5.01 14.24
C ASP A 234 -19.53 4.29 15.23
N GLN A 235 -20.50 3.53 14.71
CA GLN A 235 -21.45 2.76 15.51
C GLN A 235 -20.76 1.57 16.17
N ASP A 236 -19.91 0.86 15.43
CA ASP A 236 -19.18 -0.30 15.98
C ASP A 236 -18.18 0.13 17.05
N ALA A 237 -17.50 1.27 16.88
CA ALA A 237 -16.59 1.80 17.89
C ALA A 237 -17.32 2.17 19.19
N GLU A 238 -18.51 2.78 19.10
CA GLU A 238 -19.33 3.10 20.27
C GLU A 238 -19.90 1.84 20.95
N GLU A 239 -20.36 0.85 20.18
CA GLU A 239 -20.80 -0.43 20.75
C GLU A 239 -19.66 -1.15 21.48
N ALA A 240 -18.47 -1.18 20.89
CA ALA A 240 -17.28 -1.74 21.53
C ALA A 240 -16.91 -0.94 22.79
N ARG A 241 -16.98 0.39 22.76
CA ARG A 241 -16.73 1.24 23.93
C ARG A 241 -17.62 0.89 25.12
N GLN A 242 -18.89 0.57 24.88
CA GLN A 242 -19.83 0.16 25.94
C GLN A 242 -19.59 -1.26 26.44
N LYS A 243 -18.99 -2.12 25.62
CA LYS A 243 -18.69 -3.51 25.96
C LYS A 243 -17.38 -3.66 26.76
N TYR A 244 -16.38 -2.86 26.44
CA TYR A 244 -15.05 -2.95 27.07
C TYR A 244 -14.96 -2.07 28.33
N PRO A 245 -14.14 -2.44 29.33
CA PRO A 245 -14.02 -1.68 30.57
C PRO A 245 -13.50 -0.25 30.38
N LYS A 246 -12.56 -0.06 29.45
CA LYS A 246 -11.99 1.25 29.11
C LYS A 246 -12.06 1.48 27.60
N PRO A 247 -12.32 2.72 27.13
CA PRO A 247 -12.25 3.06 25.72
C PRO A 247 -10.88 2.74 25.09
N LEU A 248 -9.80 2.83 25.87
CA LEU A 248 -8.45 2.47 25.44
C LEU A 248 -8.34 0.96 25.10
N ASP A 249 -9.04 0.09 25.81
CA ASP A 249 -9.02 -1.35 25.57
C ASP A 249 -9.63 -1.70 24.19
N VAL A 250 -10.50 -0.83 23.65
CA VAL A 250 -11.03 -0.97 22.28
C VAL A 250 -9.95 -0.68 21.24
N ILE A 251 -9.06 0.28 21.52
CA ILE A 251 -7.91 0.59 20.67
C ILE A 251 -6.91 -0.56 20.72
N GLU A 252 -6.47 -0.95 21.91
CA GLU A 252 -5.45 -1.99 22.11
C GLU A 252 -5.92 -3.41 21.78
N GLY A 253 -7.24 -3.66 21.83
CA GLY A 253 -7.85 -4.93 21.44
C GLY A 253 -8.33 -4.92 19.99
N PRO A 254 -9.65 -4.83 19.74
CA PRO A 254 -10.24 -5.12 18.43
C PRO A 254 -9.72 -4.26 17.28
N LEU A 255 -9.37 -2.98 17.54
CA LEU A 255 -8.80 -2.12 16.50
C LEU A 255 -7.37 -2.52 16.14
N MET A 256 -6.51 -2.77 17.12
CA MET A 256 -5.15 -3.25 16.87
C MET A 256 -5.14 -4.67 16.29
N ASP A 257 -6.02 -5.56 16.72
CA ASP A 257 -6.18 -6.91 16.14
C ASP A 257 -6.53 -6.83 14.65
N GLY A 258 -7.46 -5.95 14.27
CA GLY A 258 -7.77 -5.70 12.86
C GLY A 258 -6.58 -5.13 12.08
N MET A 259 -5.81 -4.22 12.68
CA MET A 259 -4.60 -3.67 12.07
C MET A 259 -3.47 -4.69 11.94
N ASN A 260 -3.36 -5.65 12.86
CA ASN A 260 -2.41 -6.77 12.76
C ASN A 260 -2.73 -7.64 11.54
N ILE A 261 -4.02 -7.95 11.30
CA ILE A 261 -4.44 -8.68 10.08
C ILE A 261 -4.06 -7.90 8.82
N VAL A 262 -4.28 -6.58 8.80
CA VAL A 262 -3.86 -5.71 7.68
C VAL A 262 -2.34 -5.78 7.48
N GLY A 263 -1.56 -5.75 8.57
CA GLY A 263 -0.11 -5.89 8.55
C GLY A 263 0.35 -7.23 7.99
N ASP A 264 -0.26 -8.33 8.42
CA ASP A 264 0.03 -9.69 7.94
C ASP A 264 -0.28 -9.84 6.45
N LEU A 265 -1.43 -9.33 6.00
CA LEU A 265 -1.82 -9.36 4.59
C LEU A 265 -0.89 -8.51 3.73
N PHE A 266 -0.50 -7.33 4.20
CA PHE A 266 0.45 -6.46 3.50
C PHE A 266 1.85 -7.09 3.42
N GLY A 267 2.35 -7.62 4.55
CA GLY A 267 3.64 -8.31 4.62
C GLY A 267 3.70 -9.58 3.76
N ALA A 268 2.56 -10.28 3.60
CA ALA A 268 2.44 -11.43 2.71
C ALA A 268 2.26 -11.06 1.23
N GLY A 269 2.15 -9.77 0.89
CA GLY A 269 1.90 -9.26 -0.47
C GLY A 269 0.48 -9.54 -0.98
N LYS A 270 -0.47 -9.84 -0.07
CA LYS A 270 -1.88 -10.14 -0.36
C LYS A 270 -2.79 -8.91 -0.30
N MET A 271 -2.29 -7.85 0.32
CA MET A 271 -2.89 -6.52 0.38
C MET A 271 -1.85 -5.49 -0.09
N PHE A 272 -2.31 -4.41 -0.73
CA PHE A 272 -1.46 -3.40 -1.35
C PHE A 272 -1.55 -2.06 -0.59
N LEU A 273 -0.53 -1.21 -0.77
CA LEU A 273 -0.42 0.07 -0.06
C LEU A 273 -1.70 0.94 -0.11
N PRO A 274 -2.41 1.09 -1.24
CA PRO A 274 -3.65 1.86 -1.26
C PRO A 274 -4.76 1.28 -0.37
N GLN A 275 -4.81 -0.04 -0.20
CA GLN A 275 -5.77 -0.70 0.69
C GLN A 275 -5.38 -0.42 2.15
N VAL A 276 -4.10 -0.53 2.50
CA VAL A 276 -3.58 -0.17 3.83
C VAL A 276 -3.90 1.29 4.20
N VAL A 277 -3.79 2.21 3.24
CA VAL A 277 -4.17 3.62 3.44
C VAL A 277 -5.67 3.77 3.72
N LYS A 278 -6.53 2.96 3.08
CA LYS A 278 -7.97 2.95 3.43
C LYS A 278 -8.20 2.41 4.84
N SER A 279 -7.55 1.31 5.22
CA SER A 279 -7.60 0.76 6.58
C SER A 279 -7.18 1.79 7.63
N ALA A 280 -6.11 2.53 7.37
CA ALA A 280 -5.64 3.61 8.26
C ALA A 280 -6.69 4.74 8.43
N ARG A 281 -7.48 5.05 7.39
CA ARG A 281 -8.58 6.02 7.50
C ARG A 281 -9.70 5.50 8.40
N VAL A 282 -10.04 4.22 8.29
CA VAL A 282 -11.03 3.58 9.16
C VAL A 282 -10.55 3.59 10.61
N MET A 283 -9.29 3.21 10.85
CA MET A 283 -8.64 3.26 12.16
C MET A 283 -8.72 4.66 12.76
N LYS A 284 -8.30 5.69 12.01
CA LYS A 284 -8.36 7.08 12.45
C LYS A 284 -9.78 7.53 12.82
N LYS A 285 -10.78 7.11 12.03
CA LYS A 285 -12.18 7.43 12.27
C LYS A 285 -12.71 6.77 13.56
N ALA A 286 -12.39 5.49 13.77
CA ALA A 286 -12.74 4.77 15.01
C ALA A 286 -12.12 5.41 16.25
N VAL A 287 -10.82 5.72 16.20
CA VAL A 287 -10.10 6.37 17.31
C VAL A 287 -10.69 7.75 17.62
N ALA A 288 -11.11 8.50 16.61
CA ALA A 288 -11.77 9.80 16.81
C ALA A 288 -13.08 9.69 17.61
N VAL A 289 -13.84 8.60 17.47
CA VAL A 289 -15.04 8.34 18.27
C VAL A 289 -14.70 8.04 19.73
N LEU A 290 -13.60 7.35 19.99
CA LEU A 290 -13.18 6.96 21.34
C LEU A 290 -12.49 8.10 22.11
N THR A 291 -11.83 9.02 21.39
CA THR A 291 -11.00 10.09 21.96
C THR A 291 -11.72 10.93 23.02
N PRO A 292 -12.97 11.42 22.83
CA PRO A 292 -13.67 12.22 23.85
C PRO A 292 -13.88 11.46 25.17
N TYR A 293 -14.12 10.15 25.11
CA TYR A 293 -14.35 9.33 26.30
C TYR A 293 -13.06 9.02 27.05
N ILE A 294 -11.97 8.86 26.31
CA ILE A 294 -10.62 8.71 26.88
C ILE A 294 -10.26 9.97 27.68
N GLU A 295 -10.51 11.16 27.12
CA GLU A 295 -10.24 12.42 27.82
C GLU A 295 -11.18 12.64 29.02
N LEU A 296 -12.44 12.21 28.92
CA LEU A 296 -13.38 12.27 30.05
C LEU A 296 -12.92 11.38 31.21
N GLU A 297 -12.56 10.12 30.93
CA GLU A 297 -12.07 9.18 31.95
C GLU A 297 -10.78 9.70 32.63
N LYS A 298 -9.91 10.35 31.85
CA LYS A 298 -8.70 11.01 32.35
C LYS A 298 -9.04 12.14 33.34
N GLU A 299 -10.00 12.99 33.01
CA GLU A 299 -10.42 14.07 33.91
C GLU A 299 -11.13 13.52 35.16
N GLU A 300 -11.97 12.50 35.03
CA GLU A 300 -12.63 11.85 36.18
C GLU A 300 -11.63 11.23 37.15
N ARG A 301 -10.60 10.53 36.65
CA ARG A 301 -9.51 10.00 37.51
C ARG A 301 -8.77 11.12 38.22
N LYS A 302 -8.47 12.21 37.51
CA LYS A 302 -7.81 13.39 38.08
C LYS A 302 -8.65 14.01 39.20
N GLN A 303 -9.96 14.15 39.00
CA GLN A 303 -10.88 14.67 40.03
C GLN A 303 -11.03 13.71 41.21
N ALA A 304 -11.09 12.40 40.97
CA ALA A 304 -11.15 11.38 42.03
C ALA A 304 -9.91 11.40 42.92
N HIS A 305 -8.72 11.58 42.34
CA HIS A 305 -7.49 11.77 43.12
C HIS A 305 -7.49 13.05 43.95
N LEU A 306 -7.97 14.16 43.38
CA LEU A 306 -8.11 15.43 44.11
C LEU A 306 -9.11 15.30 45.29
N ALA A 307 -10.21 14.59 45.10
CA ALA A 307 -11.27 14.41 46.11
C ALA A 307 -10.89 13.42 47.22
N ALA A 308 -10.05 12.42 46.93
CA ALA A 308 -9.62 11.41 47.91
C ALA A 308 -8.61 11.93 48.95
N GLY A 309 -8.14 13.18 48.84
CA GLY A 309 -7.11 13.74 49.73
C GLY A 309 -5.75 13.04 49.60
N THR A 310 -5.65 12.03 48.73
CA THR A 310 -4.40 11.53 48.19
C THR A 310 -3.87 12.60 47.25
N VAL A 311 -3.23 13.61 47.83
CA VAL A 311 -2.08 14.21 47.16
C VAL A 311 -1.19 13.01 46.84
N ASN A 312 -0.82 12.82 45.57
CA ASN A 312 0.32 11.95 45.29
C ASN A 312 1.42 12.38 46.27
N GLU A 313 1.78 11.55 47.23
CA GLU A 313 2.93 11.81 48.12
C GLU A 313 4.24 11.76 47.33
N GLU A 314 4.19 11.67 46.00
CA GLU A 314 5.17 12.26 45.11
C GLU A 314 4.88 13.75 44.94
N ALA A 315 5.41 14.56 45.87
CA ALA A 315 5.64 15.99 45.69
C ALA A 315 6.77 16.28 44.66
N ALA A 316 6.85 15.47 43.60
CA ALA A 316 7.47 15.79 42.32
C ALA A 316 6.34 15.58 41.31
N GLY A 317 5.81 16.66 40.75
CA GLY A 317 4.62 16.60 39.89
C GLY A 317 4.76 15.52 38.82
N ALA A 318 3.64 14.85 38.49
CA ALA A 318 3.50 13.90 37.40
C ALA A 318 4.55 14.12 36.30
N ALA A 319 5.45 13.15 36.09
CA ALA A 319 6.55 13.31 35.16
C ALA A 319 6.01 13.82 33.81
N LYS A 320 6.59 14.91 33.33
CA LYS A 320 6.09 15.66 32.19
C LYS A 320 6.77 15.15 30.93
N ILE A 321 5.98 14.67 29.98
CA ILE A 321 6.46 14.01 28.76
C ILE A 321 6.09 14.86 27.56
N LEU A 322 7.09 15.27 26.80
CA LEU A 322 6.89 15.97 25.53
C LEU A 322 6.84 14.95 24.39
N LEU A 323 5.80 15.02 23.58
CA LEU A 323 5.62 14.18 22.40
C LEU A 323 5.57 15.05 21.13
N ALA A 324 6.27 14.64 20.08
CA ALA A 324 6.29 15.34 18.80
C ALA A 324 6.72 14.39 17.69
N THR A 325 6.22 14.53 16.46
CA THR A 325 6.91 13.90 15.31
C THR A 325 7.95 14.86 14.76
N VAL A 326 9.11 14.34 14.35
CA VAL A 326 10.21 15.17 13.84
C VAL A 326 9.86 15.82 12.50
N LYS A 327 10.56 16.91 12.17
CA LYS A 327 10.41 17.61 10.89
C LYS A 327 10.53 16.64 9.71
N GLY A 328 9.48 16.62 8.89
CA GLY A 328 9.38 15.72 7.73
C GLY A 328 8.61 14.43 7.99
N ASP A 329 8.29 14.13 9.25
CA ASP A 329 7.44 13.00 9.61
C ASP A 329 6.01 13.47 9.92
N VAL A 330 5.03 12.87 9.26
CA VAL A 330 3.60 13.17 9.40
C VAL A 330 2.84 12.07 10.14
N HIS A 331 3.49 10.96 10.49
CA HIS A 331 2.84 9.81 11.10
C HIS A 331 2.68 10.01 12.61
N ASP A 332 1.44 10.21 13.09
CA ASP A 332 1.17 10.60 14.48
C ASP A 332 0.34 9.60 15.28
N ILE A 333 -0.16 8.52 14.67
CA ILE A 333 -1.07 7.58 15.33
C ILE A 333 -0.39 6.95 16.56
N GLY A 334 0.84 6.43 16.41
CA GLY A 334 1.59 5.83 17.51
C GLY A 334 1.88 6.85 18.63
N LYS A 335 2.30 8.06 18.26
CA LYS A 335 2.51 9.18 19.19
C LYS A 335 1.24 9.49 19.99
N ASN A 336 0.09 9.58 19.31
CA ASN A 336 -1.19 9.89 19.95
C ASN A 336 -1.62 8.77 20.91
N ILE A 337 -1.43 7.49 20.54
CA ILE A 337 -1.71 6.35 21.43
C ILE A 337 -0.80 6.40 22.66
N VAL A 338 0.51 6.57 22.48
CA VAL A 338 1.46 6.67 23.60
C VAL A 338 1.12 7.84 24.52
N GLY A 339 0.77 9.00 23.97
CA GLY A 339 0.32 10.16 24.74
C GLY A 339 -0.94 9.89 25.55
N VAL A 340 -1.92 9.21 24.96
CA VAL A 340 -3.13 8.77 25.65
C VAL A 340 -2.80 7.78 26.78
N VAL A 341 -2.03 6.72 26.50
CA VAL A 341 -1.68 5.67 27.46
C VAL A 341 -0.94 6.26 28.66
N LEU A 342 0.08 7.10 28.42
CA LEU A 342 0.83 7.76 29.48
C LEU A 342 -0.06 8.74 30.26
N GLY A 343 -0.91 9.52 29.57
CA GLY A 343 -1.90 10.38 30.23
C GLY A 343 -2.83 9.60 31.17
N CYS A 344 -3.30 8.42 30.75
CA CYS A 344 -4.11 7.52 31.58
C CYS A 344 -3.38 6.97 32.81
N ASN A 345 -2.05 6.91 32.78
CA ASN A 345 -1.20 6.45 33.88
C ASN A 345 -0.67 7.61 34.76
N GLY A 346 -1.26 8.80 34.63
CA GLY A 346 -0.97 9.92 35.52
C GLY A 346 0.22 10.79 35.13
N TYR A 347 0.74 10.66 33.90
CA TYR A 347 1.79 11.53 33.36
C TYR A 347 1.22 12.83 32.74
N ASP A 348 1.96 13.94 32.81
CA ASP A 348 1.58 15.21 32.17
C ASP A 348 2.13 15.25 30.73
N ILE A 349 1.26 15.35 29.72
CA ILE A 349 1.63 15.18 28.31
C ILE A 349 1.59 16.51 27.57
N ILE A 350 2.71 16.90 26.96
CA ILE A 350 2.82 18.05 26.08
C ILE A 350 3.01 17.55 24.65
N ASP A 351 1.95 17.63 23.85
CA ASP A 351 1.98 17.23 22.45
C ASP A 351 2.22 18.44 21.52
N LEU A 352 3.37 18.46 20.84
CA LEU A 352 3.71 19.52 19.86
C LEU A 352 3.14 19.27 18.46
N GLY A 353 2.49 18.13 18.23
CA GLY A 353 1.92 17.74 16.95
C GLY A 353 2.94 17.13 15.99
N VAL A 354 2.73 17.36 14.70
CA VAL A 354 3.53 16.75 13.63
C VAL A 354 4.52 17.70 12.96
N MET A 355 5.54 17.13 12.32
CA MET A 355 6.54 17.85 11.53
C MET A 355 7.27 18.95 12.32
N VAL A 356 7.57 18.70 13.59
CA VAL A 356 8.09 19.71 14.51
C VAL A 356 9.61 19.86 14.32
N PRO A 357 10.13 21.09 14.07
CA PRO A 357 11.57 21.33 14.01
C PRO A 357 12.27 21.01 15.34
N THR A 358 13.47 20.45 15.27
CA THR A 358 14.29 20.08 16.44
C THR A 358 14.45 21.22 17.43
N ASP A 359 14.70 22.45 16.95
CA ASP A 359 14.88 23.62 17.81
C ASP A 359 13.64 23.89 18.68
N LYS A 360 12.44 23.79 18.10
CA LYS A 360 11.17 23.99 18.82
C LYS A 360 10.92 22.90 19.88
N ILE A 361 11.31 21.66 19.57
CA ILE A 361 11.22 20.54 20.52
C ILE A 361 12.12 20.82 21.73
N LEU A 362 13.39 21.17 21.49
CA LEU A 362 14.36 21.47 22.54
C LEU A 362 13.97 22.71 23.35
N GLU A 363 13.56 23.79 22.70
CA GLU A 363 13.09 25.02 23.37
C GLU A 363 11.90 24.73 24.28
N THR A 364 10.91 23.97 23.79
CA THR A 364 9.73 23.63 24.59
C THR A 364 10.11 22.70 25.74
N ALA A 365 10.95 21.70 25.50
CA ALA A 365 11.40 20.77 26.52
C ALA A 365 12.09 21.49 27.69
N ILE A 366 12.97 22.46 27.38
CA ILE A 366 13.65 23.29 28.38
C ILE A 366 12.65 24.20 29.10
N LYS A 367 11.80 24.90 28.34
CA LYS A 367 10.84 25.87 28.87
C LYS A 367 9.85 25.21 29.84
N GLU A 368 9.32 24.07 29.45
CA GLU A 368 8.29 23.35 30.20
C GLU A 368 8.88 22.40 31.26
N LYS A 369 10.21 22.26 31.29
CA LYS A 369 10.97 21.37 32.18
C LYS A 369 10.44 19.94 32.13
N VAL A 370 10.40 19.39 30.91
CA VAL A 370 9.91 18.03 30.66
C VAL A 370 10.96 17.01 31.07
N ASP A 371 10.52 15.88 31.63
CA ASP A 371 11.37 14.79 32.12
C ASP A 371 11.73 13.81 30.99
N ILE A 372 10.84 13.63 30.02
CA ILE A 372 11.02 12.71 28.88
C ILE A 372 10.59 13.41 27.58
N ILE A 373 11.33 13.14 26.50
CA ILE A 373 10.95 13.49 25.13
C ILE A 373 10.72 12.20 24.35
N GLY A 374 9.53 12.02 23.76
CA GLY A 374 9.22 10.95 22.82
C GLY A 374 9.05 11.51 21.40
N LEU A 375 9.76 10.91 20.44
CA LEU A 375 9.80 11.32 19.03
C LEU A 375 9.26 10.24 18.10
#